data_AF-A0A355AXH4-F1
#
_entry.id   AF-A0A355AXH4-F1
#
_cell.length_a   1.000
_cell.length_b   1.000
_cell.length_c   1.000
_cell.angle_alpha   90.00
_cell.angle_beta   90.00
_cell.angle_gamma   90.00
#
_symmetry.space_group_name_H-M   'P 1'
#
loop_
_entity.id
_entity.type
_entity.pdbx_description
1 polymer ?
#
loop_
_entity_poly.entity_id
_entity_poly.type
_entity_poly.pdbx_seq_one_letter_code
_entity_poly.pdbx_strand_id
1 'polypeptide(L)' 'MRGKGIVAAGDSAPDAMLENGKGQPVRLSEIWQGTRLVLVFMRHLG' A
#
# COMPACT_ATOMS: atom_id res chain seq x y z
N MET A 1 8.24 -19.90 5.46
CA MET A 1 7.22 -19.11 6.20
C MET A 1 7.93 -18.02 6.99
N ARG A 2 7.77 -16.74 6.65
CA ARG A 2 8.24 -15.61 7.47
C ARG A 2 7.02 -14.91 8.07
N GLY A 3 6.96 -14.84 9.39
CA GLY A 3 5.87 -14.22 10.15
C GLY A 3 5.91 -12.70 10.10
N LYS A 4 4.74 -12.07 10.28
CA LYS A 4 4.48 -10.66 10.64
C LYS A 4 5.51 -9.67 10.05
N GLY A 5 5.32 -9.33 8.77
CA GLY A 5 6.27 -8.60 7.94
C GLY A 5 6.56 -7.17 8.41
N ILE A 6 7.78 -6.97 8.91
CA ILE A 6 8.42 -5.66 8.95
C ILE A 6 8.85 -5.37 7.51
N VAL A 7 8.37 -4.27 6.92
CA VAL A 7 8.80 -3.81 5.59
C VAL A 7 10.09 -3.01 5.77
N ALA A 8 11.14 -3.34 5.02
CA ALA A 8 12.41 -2.62 5.02
C ALA A 8 12.66 -1.92 3.68
N ALA A 9 13.56 -0.92 3.69
CA ALA A 9 14.01 -0.28 2.46
C ALA A 9 14.73 -1.29 1.55
N GLY A 10 14.38 -1.31 0.27
CA GLY A 10 14.89 -2.28 -0.70
C GLY A 10 14.02 -3.52 -0.88
N ASP A 11 13.08 -3.78 0.03
CA ASP A 11 12.07 -4.82 -0.19
C ASP A 11 11.12 -4.42 -1.31
N SER A 12 10.58 -5.42 -2.02
CA SER A 12 9.44 -5.20 -2.91
C SER A 12 8.27 -4.61 -2.12
N ALA A 13 7.68 -3.54 -2.65
CA ALA A 13 6.50 -2.94 -2.04
C ALA A 13 5.36 -3.99 -1.96
N PRO A 14 4.59 -4.02 -0.85
CA PRO A 14 3.46 -4.94 -0.72
C PRO A 14 2.37 -4.58 -1.72
N ASP A 15 1.82 -5.58 -2.42
CA ASP A 15 0.72 -5.38 -3.35
C ASP A 15 -0.63 -5.67 -2.67
N ALA A 16 -1.20 -4.63 -2.06
CA ALA A 16 -2.45 -4.71 -1.32
C ALA A 16 -3.66 -4.30 -2.19
N MET A 17 -4.82 -4.90 -1.91
CA MET A 17 -6.12 -4.39 -2.36
C MET A 17 -6.65 -3.41 -1.32
N LEU A 18 -6.98 -2.20 -1.75
CA LEU A 18 -7.52 -1.12 -0.92
C LEU A 18 -8.83 -0.60 -1.51
N GLU A 19 -9.62 0.11 -0.72
CA GLU A 19 -10.75 0.90 -1.22
C GLU A 19 -10.33 2.35 -1.39
N ASN A 20 -10.68 2.97 -2.50
CA ASN A 20 -10.44 4.39 -2.73
C ASN A 20 -11.55 5.26 -2.07
N GLY A 21 -11.43 6.59 -2.15
CA GLY A 21 -12.41 7.53 -1.59
C GLY A 21 -13.82 7.46 -2.23
N LYS A 22 -14.01 6.65 -3.28
CA LYS A 22 -15.32 6.36 -3.91
C LYS A 22 -15.85 4.97 -3.54
N GLY A 23 -15.18 4.25 -2.64
CA GLY A 23 -15.51 2.86 -2.28
C GLY A 23 -15.18 1.83 -3.36
N GLN A 24 -14.37 2.19 -4.36
CA GLN A 24 -13.98 1.25 -5.40
C GLN A 24 -12.71 0.49 -5.00
N PRO A 25 -12.60 -0.81 -5.31
CA PRO A 25 -11.39 -1.56 -5.06
C PRO A 25 -10.27 -1.08 -6.00
N VAL A 26 -9.07 -0.91 -5.46
CA VAL A 26 -7.85 -0.52 -6.16
C VAL A 26 -6.70 -1.41 -5.70
N ARG A 27 -5.95 -1.96 -6.65
CA ARG A 27 -4.70 -2.67 -6.37
C ARG A 27 -3.55 -1.67 -6.33
N LEU A 28 -2.71 -1.73 -5.30
CA LEU A 28 -1.66 -0.72 -5.09
C LEU A 28 -0.67 -0.63 -6.26
N SER A 29 -0.26 -1.77 -6.83
CA SER A 29 0.64 -1.83 -7.99
C SER A 29 0.09 -1.17 -9.25
N GLU A 30 -1.23 -1.13 -9.42
CA GLU A 30 -1.88 -0.46 -10.54
C GLU A 30 -1.78 1.06 -10.44
N ILE A 31 -1.43 1.63 -9.29
CA ILE A 31 -1.29 3.08 -9.11
C ILE A 31 0.09 3.56 -9.57
N TRP A 32 1.15 2.84 -9.20
CA TRP A 32 2.50 3.35 -9.44
C TRP A 32 3.06 3.02 -10.83
N GLN A 33 2.67 1.92 -11.50
CA GLN A 33 2.98 1.61 -12.92
C GLN A 33 4.31 2.16 -13.50
N GLY A 34 5.43 2.03 -12.76
CA GLY A 34 6.76 2.50 -13.18
C GLY A 34 7.14 3.94 -12.76
N THR A 35 6.25 4.69 -12.12
CA THR A 35 6.52 5.95 -11.41
C THR A 35 6.63 5.76 -9.90
N ARG A 36 6.98 6.83 -9.17
CA ARG A 36 7.08 6.85 -7.71
C ARG A 36 5.72 7.11 -7.07
N LEU A 37 5.34 6.28 -6.11
CA LEU A 37 4.18 6.47 -5.25
C LEU A 37 4.63 6.71 -3.81
N VAL A 38 4.04 7.72 -3.16
CA VAL A 38 4.27 8.01 -1.74
C VAL A 38 3.00 7.67 -0.97
N LEU A 39 3.11 6.84 0.07
CA LEU A 39 1.99 6.45 0.93
C LEU A 39 2.06 7.18 2.26
N VAL A 40 0.95 7.81 2.64
CA VAL A 40 0.80 8.47 3.94
C VAL A 40 -0.30 7.74 4.70
N PHE A 41 0.07 7.10 5.80
CA PHE A 41 -0.88 6.40 6.67
C PHE A 41 -1.32 7.35 7.79
N MET A 42 -2.60 7.71 7.79
CA MET A 42 -3.21 8.49 8.86
C MET A 42 -4.04 7.58 9.73
N ARG A 43 -3.84 7.67 11.06
CA ARG A 43 -4.72 7.02 12.03
C ARG A 43 -5.75 8.03 12.50
N HIS A 44 -7.03 7.76 12.24
CA HIS A 44 -8.09 8.51 12.91
C HIS A 44 -8.17 8.02 14.37
N LEU A 45 -7.92 8.93 15.31
CA LEU A 45 -8.27 8.73 16.72
C LEU A 45 -9.67 9.32 16.83
N GLY A 46 -10.69 8.46 16.94
CA GLY A 46 -12.07 8.92 17.15
C GLY A 46 -12.18 9.92 18.30
#